data_AF-A0A8I3A1D5-F1
#
_entry.id   AF-A0A8I3A1D5-F1
#
_cell.length_a   1.000
_cell.length_b   1.000
_cell.length_c   1.000
_cell.angle_alpha   90.00
_cell.angle_beta   90.00
_cell.angle_gamma   90.00
#
_symmetry.space_group_name_H-M   'P 1'
#
loop_
_entity.id
_entity.type
_entity.pdbx_description
1 polymer ?
#
loop_
_entity_poly.entity_id
_entity_poly.type
_entity_poly.pdbx_seq_one_letter_code
_entity_poly.pdbx_strand_id
1 'polypeptide(L)'
;MPDLGLSDLNSILTILGLFIVLYGVISVKFKNQWYLGEALPAVIIGICLGPIAAKFIVSERWGNPEPGQTSEITLGVMRVMIGIQLVIAGYQLPAKYTMARWKDMTLILIPVMTMMWLCTTVCVLATIPKLSLLACMVVAACVTSTDPVLSQAVAKGPFADKFVARPVREVISAEAGANDGFGFPFLMLATYLIRHAEGVSVQSMTGESDGGLHRRAGDVERQGGGVSVAMGNWFLETLLYYVIMGAVYGAVAGTLTRFAVKFSLKRKWIDSESYLLIPLALGFLMIGSAGLVGTNDLIACFAAGSALNWDGEYLAETLKRHDEVNSSIDVILNFGGFMYLGSIFPWAGFQNAETGITYGRLFGLGFLVLLFRRIPAIMITYKLMPHSIRNWKEALFVGYFGPIGVGAAFYVEHTKHLFPHLDETNDTEVNDLLRALSPVVYWLALFSIVVHGLSIPILNALYGYFGVQPIQDDAVEMRRKSVHVAAPPNAIEGDKETFIAYNRFSRPVFDNNQLPDWRDENPEPSLDVDLERQKSEAALSAPRTPRTPRNRSRSRSTIRFMDRRGANAGMGM
;
A
#
# COMPACT_ATOMS: atom_id res chain seq x y z
N MET A 1 -26.32 17.87 -41.38
CA MET A 1 -24.93 17.43 -41.13
C MET A 1 -24.95 16.70 -39.80
N PRO A 2 -24.22 15.60 -39.58
CA PRO A 2 -24.14 15.02 -38.24
C PRO A 2 -23.48 16.06 -37.33
N ASP A 3 -24.21 16.59 -36.36
CA ASP A 3 -23.67 17.51 -35.37
C ASP A 3 -22.68 16.72 -34.50
N LEU A 4 -21.42 17.15 -34.50
CA LEU A 4 -20.40 16.58 -33.62
C LEU A 4 -20.84 16.83 -32.17
N GLY A 5 -21.21 15.75 -31.47
CA GLY A 5 -21.59 15.77 -30.06
C GLY A 5 -20.39 16.02 -29.14
N LEU A 6 -19.78 17.21 -29.25
CA LEU A 6 -18.66 17.71 -28.44
C LEU A 6 -19.15 18.05 -27.02
N SER A 7 -19.68 17.07 -26.30
CA SER A 7 -19.95 17.21 -24.87
C SER A 7 -18.65 17.09 -24.07
N ASP A 8 -18.59 17.75 -22.93
CA ASP A 8 -17.45 17.66 -22.01
C ASP A 8 -17.24 16.20 -21.55
N LEU A 9 -18.34 15.46 -21.33
CA LEU A 9 -18.33 14.03 -21.03
C LEU A 9 -17.67 13.21 -22.14
N ASN A 10 -18.10 13.39 -23.39
CA ASN A 10 -17.58 12.64 -24.53
C ASN A 10 -16.10 12.94 -24.73
N SER A 11 -15.69 14.21 -24.56
CA SER A 11 -14.29 14.63 -24.67
C SER A 11 -13.43 13.94 -23.62
N ILE A 12 -13.87 13.88 -22.36
CA ILE A 12 -13.10 13.27 -21.28
C ILE A 12 -13.06 11.76 -21.39
N LEU A 13 -14.17 11.11 -21.67
CA LEU A 13 -14.20 9.66 -21.89
C LEU A 13 -13.33 9.27 -23.08
N THR A 14 -13.31 10.09 -24.13
CA THR A 14 -12.44 9.85 -25.29
C THR A 14 -10.97 9.98 -24.91
N ILE A 15 -10.57 11.02 -24.18
CA ILE A 15 -9.16 11.21 -23.80
C ILE A 15 -8.72 10.15 -22.77
N LEU A 16 -9.55 9.87 -21.77
CA LEU A 16 -9.28 8.84 -20.76
C LEU A 16 -9.21 7.46 -21.41
N GLY A 17 -10.18 7.11 -22.27
CA GLY A 17 -10.17 5.86 -23.02
C GLY A 17 -8.96 5.73 -23.94
N LEU A 18 -8.62 6.78 -24.69
CA LEU A 18 -7.44 6.79 -25.55
C LEU A 18 -6.15 6.63 -24.74
N PHE A 19 -6.02 7.31 -23.59
CA PHE A 19 -4.88 7.16 -22.69
C PHE A 19 -4.74 5.72 -22.19
N ILE A 20 -5.82 5.13 -21.69
CA ILE A 20 -5.81 3.75 -21.17
C ILE A 20 -5.43 2.76 -22.29
N VAL A 21 -5.99 2.93 -23.49
CA VAL A 21 -5.66 2.08 -24.64
C VAL A 21 -4.19 2.22 -25.03
N LEU A 22 -3.69 3.45 -25.21
CA LEU A 22 -2.29 3.70 -25.57
C LEU A 22 -1.32 3.22 -24.50
N TYR A 23 -1.61 3.50 -23.23
CA TYR A 23 -0.82 3.00 -22.11
C TYR A 23 -0.82 1.47 -22.10
N GLY A 24 -1.97 0.84 -22.28
CA GLY A 24 -2.12 -0.62 -22.33
C GLY A 24 -1.22 -1.26 -23.41
N VAL A 25 -1.24 -0.70 -24.63
CA VAL A 25 -0.41 -1.18 -25.76
C VAL A 25 1.09 -1.06 -25.48
N ILE A 26 1.51 -0.04 -24.73
CA ILE A 26 2.94 0.24 -24.45
C ILE A 26 3.33 -0.19 -23.03
N SER A 27 2.42 -0.81 -22.27
CA SER A 27 2.55 -1.06 -20.83
C SER A 27 3.80 -1.85 -20.47
N VAL A 28 4.20 -2.82 -21.30
CA VAL A 28 5.43 -3.61 -21.12
C VAL A 28 6.67 -2.72 -21.13
N LYS A 29 6.75 -1.73 -22.02
CA LYS A 29 7.89 -0.80 -22.04
C LYS A 29 7.90 0.09 -20.81
N PHE A 30 6.75 0.64 -20.42
CA PHE A 30 6.64 1.47 -19.22
C PHE A 30 7.03 0.70 -17.95
N LYS A 31 6.46 -0.49 -17.74
CA LYS A 31 6.62 -1.25 -16.50
C LYS A 31 7.94 -2.05 -16.43
N ASN A 32 8.34 -2.72 -17.52
CA ASN A 32 9.46 -3.66 -17.48
C ASN A 32 10.80 -3.07 -17.95
N GLN A 33 10.77 -2.09 -18.86
CA GLN A 33 11.99 -1.50 -19.41
C GLN A 33 12.32 -0.16 -18.75
N TRP A 34 11.33 0.73 -18.64
CA TRP A 34 11.50 2.06 -18.07
C TRP A 34 11.29 2.10 -16.56
N TYR A 35 10.70 1.05 -15.97
CA TYR A 35 10.38 0.98 -14.53
C TYR A 35 9.61 2.22 -14.03
N LEU A 36 8.78 2.79 -14.90
CA LEU A 36 8.00 3.98 -14.60
C LEU A 36 6.65 3.56 -14.04
N GLY A 37 6.35 4.01 -12.81
CA GLY A 37 5.06 3.76 -12.17
C GLY A 37 3.88 4.40 -12.92
N GLU A 38 2.67 3.93 -12.65
CA GLU A 38 1.41 4.41 -13.27
C GLU A 38 1.07 5.85 -12.92
N ALA A 39 1.48 6.30 -11.73
CA ALA A 39 1.15 7.61 -11.18
C ALA A 39 1.68 8.78 -12.01
N LEU A 40 2.96 8.75 -12.40
CA LEU A 40 3.59 9.89 -13.09
C LEU A 40 2.94 10.17 -14.47
N PRO A 41 2.77 9.17 -15.37
CA PRO A 41 2.05 9.39 -16.62
C PRO A 41 0.61 9.86 -16.40
N ALA A 42 -0.10 9.28 -15.42
CA ALA A 42 -1.48 9.66 -15.12
C ALA A 42 -1.60 11.11 -14.66
N VAL A 43 -0.71 11.58 -13.77
CA VAL A 43 -0.66 12.98 -13.34
C VAL A 43 -0.35 13.91 -14.50
N ILE A 44 0.63 13.59 -15.36
CA ILE A 44 0.98 14.44 -16.51
C ILE A 44 -0.23 14.61 -17.44
N ILE A 45 -0.92 13.52 -17.74
CA ILE A 45 -2.15 13.58 -18.55
C ILE A 45 -3.24 14.36 -17.82
N GLY A 46 -3.38 14.19 -16.51
CA GLY A 46 -4.27 14.99 -15.67
C GLY A 46 -3.98 16.49 -15.72
N ILE A 47 -2.70 16.89 -15.70
CA ILE A 47 -2.26 18.28 -15.83
C ILE A 47 -2.56 18.84 -17.21
N CYS A 48 -2.24 18.09 -18.28
CA CYS A 48 -2.55 18.48 -19.66
C CYS A 48 -4.06 18.60 -19.87
N LEU A 49 -4.82 17.72 -19.22
CA LEU A 49 -6.28 17.78 -19.18
C LEU A 49 -6.77 18.91 -18.30
N GLY A 50 -6.03 19.38 -17.28
CA GLY A 50 -6.45 20.37 -16.30
C GLY A 50 -7.30 21.53 -16.86
N PRO A 51 -6.89 22.26 -17.90
CA PRO A 51 -7.70 23.35 -18.48
C PRO A 51 -9.02 22.90 -19.16
N ILE A 52 -9.11 21.64 -19.57
CA ILE A 52 -10.28 21.02 -20.24
C ILE A 52 -11.13 20.24 -19.21
N ALA A 53 -10.50 19.44 -18.35
CA ALA A 53 -11.08 18.71 -17.25
C ALA A 53 -11.57 19.63 -16.13
N ALA A 54 -10.93 20.77 -15.86
CA ALA A 54 -11.47 21.80 -14.99
C ALA A 54 -12.83 22.28 -15.50
N LYS A 55 -13.10 22.30 -16.81
CA LYS A 55 -14.43 22.66 -17.33
C LYS A 55 -15.51 21.60 -17.04
N PHE A 56 -15.12 20.36 -16.74
CA PHE A 56 -16.02 19.23 -16.46
C PHE A 56 -16.11 18.87 -14.98
N ILE A 57 -15.00 19.00 -14.24
CA ILE A 57 -14.88 18.76 -12.79
C ILE A 57 -15.41 19.96 -12.01
N VAL A 58 -15.42 21.16 -12.60
CA VAL A 58 -16.15 22.30 -12.04
C VAL A 58 -17.64 21.97 -12.07
N SER A 59 -18.15 21.65 -10.89
CA SER A 59 -19.55 21.28 -10.61
C SER A 59 -20.56 22.36 -11.02
N GLU A 60 -20.10 23.58 -11.27
CA GLU A 60 -20.91 24.74 -11.65
C GLU A 60 -21.64 24.58 -13.01
N ARG A 61 -21.37 23.51 -13.77
CA ARG A 61 -22.10 23.17 -15.00
C ARG A 61 -23.06 22.00 -14.87
N TRP A 62 -22.99 21.22 -13.80
CA TRP A 62 -23.88 20.08 -13.56
C TRP A 62 -25.15 20.55 -12.84
N GLY A 63 -25.96 21.33 -13.53
CA GLY A 63 -27.39 21.52 -13.21
C GLY A 63 -27.75 22.36 -11.97
N ASN A 64 -26.86 22.56 -11.00
CA ASN A 64 -27.02 23.51 -9.87
C ASN A 64 -25.64 23.79 -9.23
N PRO A 65 -25.00 24.95 -9.49
CA PRO A 65 -23.79 25.35 -8.80
C PRO A 65 -24.11 25.65 -7.32
N GLU A 66 -23.73 24.76 -6.40
CA GLU A 66 -23.53 25.14 -5.00
C GLU A 66 -22.03 25.35 -4.74
N PRO A 67 -21.61 26.48 -4.14
CA PRO A 67 -20.24 26.69 -3.71
C PRO A 67 -19.77 25.52 -2.81
N GLY A 68 -18.62 24.92 -3.12
CA GLY A 68 -18.02 23.84 -2.31
C GLY A 68 -18.27 22.40 -2.79
N GLN A 69 -19.13 22.17 -3.79
CA GLN A 69 -19.45 20.80 -4.26
C GLN A 69 -18.23 20.04 -4.82
N THR A 70 -17.24 20.73 -5.40
CA THR A 70 -16.00 20.12 -5.90
C THR A 70 -15.16 19.50 -4.76
N SER A 71 -15.19 20.08 -3.55
CA SER A 71 -14.50 19.55 -2.36
C SER A 71 -15.08 18.21 -1.94
N GLU A 72 -16.40 18.12 -1.88
CA GLU A 72 -17.13 16.90 -1.50
C GLU A 72 -16.91 15.77 -2.52
N ILE A 73 -16.95 16.09 -3.82
CA ILE A 73 -16.67 15.12 -4.89
C ILE A 73 -15.21 14.65 -4.79
N THR A 74 -14.26 15.58 -4.61
CA THR A 74 -12.84 15.24 -4.44
C THR A 74 -12.66 14.30 -3.26
N LEU A 75 -13.21 14.67 -2.09
CA LEU A 75 -13.13 13.88 -0.88
C LEU A 75 -13.69 12.47 -1.10
N GLY A 76 -14.88 12.35 -1.69
CA GLY A 76 -15.51 11.06 -1.99
C GLY A 76 -14.69 10.18 -2.93
N VAL A 77 -14.18 10.73 -4.03
CA VAL A 77 -13.35 9.98 -5.01
C VAL A 77 -12.04 9.51 -4.36
N MET A 78 -11.34 10.39 -3.63
CA MET A 78 -10.08 10.03 -2.96
C MET A 78 -10.32 8.97 -1.88
N ARG A 79 -11.39 9.12 -1.10
CA ARG A 79 -11.78 8.19 -0.04
C ARG A 79 -12.05 6.79 -0.58
N VAL A 80 -12.79 6.67 -1.68
CA VAL A 80 -13.02 5.39 -2.38
C VAL A 80 -11.72 4.78 -2.88
N MET A 81 -10.91 5.56 -3.58
CA MET A 81 -9.65 5.09 -4.17
C MET A 81 -8.69 4.56 -3.11
N ILE A 82 -8.42 5.36 -2.07
CA ILE A 82 -7.51 5.01 -0.98
C ILE A 82 -8.09 3.81 -0.21
N GLY A 83 -9.36 3.85 0.20
CA GLY A 83 -9.94 2.78 1.02
C GLY A 83 -9.87 1.40 0.35
N ILE A 84 -10.10 1.30 -0.97
CA ILE A 84 -9.92 0.03 -1.71
C ILE A 84 -8.45 -0.40 -1.70
N GLN A 85 -7.53 0.51 -2.00
CA GLN A 85 -6.09 0.22 -1.99
C GLN A 85 -5.58 -0.22 -0.62
N LEU A 86 -6.12 0.33 0.47
CA LEU A 86 -5.77 -0.07 1.84
C LEU A 86 -6.26 -1.47 2.19
N VAL A 87 -7.45 -1.88 1.71
CA VAL A 87 -7.91 -3.27 1.84
C VAL A 87 -6.96 -4.21 1.09
N ILE A 88 -6.59 -3.82 -0.15
CA ILE A 88 -5.69 -4.60 -0.99
C ILE A 88 -4.31 -4.75 -0.35
N ALA A 89 -3.73 -3.66 0.14
CA ALA A 89 -2.48 -3.66 0.89
C ALA A 89 -2.56 -4.56 2.13
N GLY A 90 -3.69 -4.54 2.85
CA GLY A 90 -3.89 -5.35 4.05
C GLY A 90 -3.91 -6.87 3.80
N TYR A 91 -4.68 -7.34 2.81
CA TYR A 91 -4.80 -8.80 2.58
C TYR A 91 -3.54 -9.42 1.94
N GLN A 92 -2.73 -8.60 1.26
CA GLN A 92 -1.52 -9.06 0.60
C GLN A 92 -0.33 -9.24 1.56
N LEU A 93 -0.46 -8.76 2.81
CA LEU A 93 0.52 -9.02 3.85
C LEU A 93 0.53 -10.50 4.27
N PRO A 94 1.67 -11.02 4.75
CA PRO A 94 1.75 -12.38 5.31
C PRO A 94 0.74 -12.64 6.44
N ALA A 95 0.45 -13.92 6.67
CA ALA A 95 -0.45 -14.34 7.74
C ALA A 95 -0.05 -13.74 9.10
N LYS A 96 -1.01 -13.11 9.79
CA LYS A 96 -0.84 -12.46 11.09
C LYS A 96 0.30 -11.43 11.12
N TYR A 97 0.64 -10.80 9.99
CA TYR A 97 1.79 -9.90 9.91
C TYR A 97 1.73 -8.78 10.95
N THR A 98 0.58 -8.12 11.10
CA THR A 98 0.39 -7.02 12.07
C THR A 98 0.63 -7.46 13.52
N MET A 99 0.30 -8.71 13.87
CA MET A 99 0.60 -9.29 15.17
C MET A 99 2.04 -9.75 15.29
N ALA A 100 2.62 -10.36 14.25
CA ALA A 100 3.99 -10.86 14.25
C ALA A 100 5.02 -9.72 14.29
N ARG A 101 4.71 -8.60 13.64
CA ARG A 101 5.57 -7.40 13.49
C ARG A 101 5.00 -6.18 14.22
N TRP A 102 4.21 -6.39 15.27
CA TRP A 102 3.57 -5.30 16.00
C TRP A 102 4.56 -4.26 16.55
N LYS A 103 5.77 -4.69 16.95
CA LYS A 103 6.83 -3.78 17.43
C LYS A 103 7.31 -2.84 16.33
N ASP A 104 7.60 -3.39 15.15
CA ASP A 104 8.07 -2.62 13.99
C ASP A 104 6.96 -1.66 13.52
N MET A 105 5.72 -2.13 13.45
CA MET A 105 4.55 -1.30 13.11
C MET A 105 4.32 -0.18 14.13
N THR A 106 4.41 -0.47 15.44
CA THR A 106 4.24 0.54 16.48
C THR A 106 5.35 1.60 16.39
N LEU A 107 6.59 1.19 16.10
CA LEU A 107 7.71 2.11 15.95
C LEU A 107 7.55 3.02 14.72
N ILE A 108 7.06 2.47 13.62
CA ILE A 108 6.84 3.24 12.40
C ILE A 108 5.66 4.22 12.57
N LEU A 109 4.53 3.73 13.06
CA LEU A 109 3.29 4.52 13.14
C LEU A 109 3.31 5.58 14.24
N ILE A 110 4.05 5.36 15.34
CA ILE A 110 4.09 6.29 16.46
C ILE A 110 5.34 7.18 16.40
N PRO A 111 6.55 6.75 16.83
CA PRO A 111 7.68 7.65 16.92
C PRO A 111 8.20 8.11 15.55
N VAL A 112 8.26 7.24 14.53
CA VAL A 112 8.74 7.66 13.20
C VAL A 112 7.80 8.66 12.55
N MET A 113 6.49 8.38 12.49
CA MET A 113 5.52 9.35 11.97
C MET A 113 5.50 10.65 12.78
N THR A 114 5.65 10.60 14.11
CA THR A 114 5.75 11.80 14.95
C THR A 114 6.98 12.64 14.57
N MET A 115 8.14 12.02 14.41
CA MET A 115 9.34 12.72 13.94
C MET A 115 9.15 13.29 12.53
N MET A 116 8.53 12.54 11.62
CA MET A 116 8.23 13.01 10.26
C MET A 116 7.34 14.25 10.29
N TRP A 117 6.30 14.24 11.11
CA TRP A 117 5.38 15.35 11.29
C TRP A 117 6.06 16.59 11.86
N LEU A 118 6.88 16.44 12.90
CA LEU A 118 7.62 17.54 13.51
C LEU A 118 8.71 18.11 12.58
N CYS A 119 9.49 17.25 11.92
CA CYS A 119 10.48 17.69 10.93
C CYS A 119 9.80 18.46 9.79
N THR A 120 8.66 17.97 9.28
CA THR A 120 7.92 18.65 8.22
C THR A 120 7.36 19.98 8.71
N THR A 121 6.88 20.07 9.96
CA THR A 121 6.45 21.32 10.59
C THR A 121 7.57 22.36 10.57
N VAL A 122 8.79 21.96 10.95
CA VAL A 122 9.97 22.84 10.92
C VAL A 122 10.32 23.26 9.49
N CYS A 123 10.24 22.36 8.51
CA CYS A 123 10.48 22.70 7.10
C CYS A 123 9.47 23.72 6.56
N VAL A 124 8.19 23.57 6.88
CA VAL A 124 7.13 24.52 6.47
C VAL A 124 7.34 25.87 7.16
N LEU A 125 7.63 25.87 8.46
CA LEU A 125 7.88 27.07 9.24
C LEU A 125 9.10 27.86 8.72
N ALA A 126 10.16 27.15 8.32
CA ALA A 126 11.37 27.77 7.79
C ALA A 126 11.20 28.39 6.39
N THR A 127 10.18 27.96 5.64
CA THR A 127 10.02 28.35 4.22
C THR A 127 8.85 29.29 3.98
N ILE A 128 7.77 29.18 4.76
CA ILE A 128 6.55 29.97 4.60
C ILE A 128 6.41 30.96 5.77
N PRO A 129 6.70 32.26 5.57
CA PRO A 129 6.91 33.20 6.67
C PRO A 129 5.65 33.71 7.38
N LYS A 130 4.45 33.45 6.83
CA LYS A 130 3.16 33.94 7.38
C LYS A 130 2.35 32.86 8.09
N LEU A 131 2.93 31.69 8.31
CA LEU A 131 2.26 30.61 9.03
C LEU A 131 2.71 30.57 10.49
N SER A 132 1.74 30.44 11.40
CA SER A 132 2.01 30.13 12.80
C SER A 132 2.54 28.71 12.94
N LEU A 133 3.15 28.40 14.10
CA LEU A 133 3.60 27.04 14.39
C LEU A 133 2.46 26.02 14.29
N LEU A 134 1.27 26.36 14.81
CA LEU A 134 0.11 25.48 14.78
C LEU A 134 -0.43 25.28 13.36
N ALA A 135 -0.46 26.35 12.55
CA ALA A 135 -0.82 26.25 11.13
C ALA A 135 0.18 25.36 10.37
N CYS A 136 1.48 25.47 10.65
CA CYS A 136 2.49 24.57 10.09
C CYS A 136 2.28 23.11 10.51
N MET A 137 1.85 22.86 11.75
CA MET A 137 1.54 21.51 12.24
C MET A 137 0.35 20.89 11.50
N VAL A 138 -0.69 21.69 11.17
CA VAL A 138 -1.82 21.23 10.35
C VAL A 138 -1.35 20.89 8.94
N VAL A 139 -0.62 21.80 8.27
CA VAL A 139 -0.08 21.56 6.93
C VAL A 139 0.82 20.32 6.89
N ALA A 140 1.68 20.16 7.90
CA ALA A 140 2.56 19.01 8.03
C ALA A 140 1.78 17.69 8.24
N ALA A 141 0.68 17.71 8.99
CA ALA A 141 -0.14 16.52 9.21
C ALA A 141 -0.70 15.98 7.89
N CYS A 142 -1.15 16.86 6.99
CA CYS A 142 -1.70 16.49 5.67
C CYS A 142 -0.69 15.78 4.75
N VAL A 143 0.61 15.95 5.00
CA VAL A 143 1.69 15.31 4.22
C VAL A 143 2.49 14.31 5.05
N THR A 144 2.05 13.96 6.25
CA THR A 144 2.76 13.00 7.10
C THR A 144 2.58 11.57 6.59
N SER A 145 1.38 11.22 6.11
CA SER A 145 1.10 9.92 5.52
C SER A 145 1.85 9.70 4.20
N THR A 146 2.18 8.44 3.90
CA THR A 146 2.92 8.04 2.70
C THR A 146 1.99 7.26 1.80
N ASP A 147 2.00 7.60 0.51
CA ASP A 147 1.05 7.09 -0.47
C ASP A 147 1.21 5.58 -0.72
N PRO A 148 0.12 4.80 -0.60
CA PRO A 148 0.15 3.36 -0.81
C PRO A 148 0.49 2.97 -2.25
N VAL A 149 0.05 3.74 -3.26
CA VAL A 149 0.27 3.39 -4.66
C VAL A 149 1.74 3.54 -5.04
N LEU A 150 2.30 4.72 -4.76
CA LEU A 150 3.70 5.01 -5.06
C LEU A 150 4.64 4.12 -4.24
N SER A 151 4.28 3.83 -2.99
CA SER A 151 5.05 2.90 -2.15
C SER A 151 4.96 1.47 -2.67
N GLN A 152 3.79 1.04 -3.18
CA GLN A 152 3.63 -0.28 -3.77
C GLN A 152 4.43 -0.45 -5.06
N ALA A 153 4.63 0.60 -5.86
CA ALA A 153 5.51 0.55 -7.03
C ALA A 153 7.00 0.28 -6.66
N VAL A 154 7.39 0.56 -5.42
CA VAL A 154 8.74 0.28 -4.88
C VAL A 154 8.78 -1.04 -4.12
N ALA A 155 7.68 -1.41 -3.46
CA ALA A 155 7.56 -2.68 -2.74
C ALA A 155 7.29 -3.87 -3.67
N LYS A 156 6.71 -3.62 -4.86
CA LYS A 156 6.30 -4.63 -5.83
C LYS A 156 6.73 -4.25 -7.23
N GLY A 157 6.92 -5.27 -8.06
CA GLY A 157 7.27 -5.13 -9.47
C GLY A 157 8.70 -5.54 -9.78
N PRO A 158 9.09 -5.47 -11.07
CA PRO A 158 10.31 -6.10 -11.56
C PRO A 158 11.60 -5.54 -10.94
N PHE A 159 11.62 -4.27 -10.54
CA PHE A 159 12.75 -3.67 -9.82
C PHE A 159 12.84 -4.16 -8.38
N ALA A 160 11.70 -4.13 -7.67
CA ALA A 160 11.60 -4.55 -6.28
C ALA A 160 12.00 -6.01 -6.09
N ASP A 161 11.55 -6.89 -6.99
CA ASP A 161 11.89 -8.33 -6.99
C ASP A 161 13.39 -8.59 -7.24
N LYS A 162 14.10 -7.66 -7.91
CA LYS A 162 15.53 -7.78 -8.20
C LYS A 162 16.42 -7.18 -7.12
N PHE A 163 16.04 -6.04 -6.52
CA PHE A 163 16.97 -5.22 -5.73
C PHE A 163 16.51 -4.92 -4.30
N VAL A 164 15.30 -5.33 -3.89
CA VAL A 164 14.76 -5.02 -2.56
C VAL A 164 14.46 -6.30 -1.80
N ALA A 165 15.10 -6.47 -0.65
CA ALA A 165 14.91 -7.65 0.21
C ALA A 165 13.45 -7.79 0.64
N ARG A 166 12.94 -9.03 0.75
CA ARG A 166 11.55 -9.30 1.12
C ARG A 166 11.08 -8.60 2.42
N PRO A 167 11.83 -8.61 3.54
CA PRO A 167 11.39 -7.92 4.76
C PRO A 167 11.19 -6.41 4.57
N VAL A 168 12.01 -5.79 3.72
CA VAL A 168 11.91 -4.36 3.38
C VAL A 168 10.67 -4.09 2.54
N ARG A 169 10.34 -4.96 1.59
CA ARG A 169 9.11 -4.86 0.79
C ARG A 169 7.86 -4.99 1.66
N GLU A 170 7.85 -5.98 2.56
CA GLU A 170 6.73 -6.22 3.47
C GLU A 170 6.51 -5.04 4.44
N VAL A 171 7.58 -4.48 5.01
CA VAL A 171 7.45 -3.35 5.94
C VAL A 171 7.00 -2.07 5.24
N ILE A 172 7.49 -1.79 4.03
CA ILE A 172 7.04 -0.64 3.23
C ILE A 172 5.54 -0.79 2.89
N SER A 173 5.11 -1.99 2.49
CA SER A 173 3.70 -2.24 2.17
C SER A 173 2.81 -2.15 3.42
N ALA A 174 3.27 -2.64 4.57
CA ALA A 174 2.51 -2.59 5.81
C ALA A 174 2.41 -1.15 6.36
N GLU A 175 3.50 -0.40 6.29
CA GLU A 175 3.51 1.02 6.66
C GLU A 175 2.55 1.81 5.78
N ALA A 176 2.67 1.69 4.45
CA ALA A 176 1.85 2.45 3.51
C ALA A 176 0.35 2.07 3.56
N GLY A 177 0.02 0.88 4.05
CA GLY A 177 -1.36 0.47 4.31
C GLY A 177 -1.94 1.04 5.62
N ALA A 178 -1.11 1.27 6.64
CA ALA A 178 -1.58 1.70 7.95
C ALA A 178 -1.49 3.22 8.18
N ASN A 179 -0.51 3.88 7.57
CA ASN A 179 -0.18 5.28 7.81
C ASN A 179 -1.21 6.30 7.29
N ASP A 180 -1.93 5.98 6.20
CA ASP A 180 -2.97 6.85 5.63
C ASP A 180 -4.14 6.97 6.59
N GLY A 181 -4.48 5.89 7.29
CA GLY A 181 -5.45 5.93 8.38
C GLY A 181 -4.89 6.55 9.67
N PHE A 182 -3.63 6.28 10.00
CA PHE A 182 -2.98 6.74 11.25
C PHE A 182 -2.49 8.21 11.21
N GLY A 183 -2.63 8.91 10.08
CA GLY A 183 -2.33 10.35 9.98
C GLY A 183 -3.33 11.23 10.74
N PHE A 184 -4.57 10.77 10.93
CA PHE A 184 -5.65 11.49 11.58
C PHE A 184 -5.33 11.99 13.00
N PRO A 185 -4.75 11.18 13.91
CA PRO A 185 -4.24 11.65 15.20
C PRO A 185 -3.41 12.92 15.15
N PHE A 186 -2.50 13.05 14.17
CA PHE A 186 -1.64 14.22 14.05
C PHE A 186 -2.41 15.45 13.58
N LEU A 187 -3.31 15.27 12.61
CA LEU A 187 -4.17 16.34 12.11
C LEU A 187 -5.09 16.86 13.22
N MET A 188 -5.80 15.97 13.89
CA MET A 188 -6.74 16.35 14.95
C MET A 188 -6.03 16.97 16.14
N LEU A 189 -4.83 16.50 16.52
CA LEU A 189 -4.05 17.13 17.57
C LEU A 189 -3.75 18.59 17.23
N ALA A 190 -3.25 18.88 16.02
CA ALA A 190 -3.00 20.24 15.58
C ALA A 190 -4.28 21.08 15.57
N THR A 191 -5.38 20.53 15.06
CA THR A 191 -6.68 21.20 14.99
C THR A 191 -7.24 21.53 16.37
N TYR A 192 -7.22 20.60 17.33
CA TYR A 192 -7.68 20.87 18.70
C TYR A 192 -6.79 21.90 19.40
N LEU A 193 -5.47 21.88 19.16
CA LEU A 193 -4.58 22.89 19.71
C LEU A 193 -4.89 24.29 19.17
N ILE A 194 -5.22 24.43 17.87
CA ILE A 194 -5.69 25.70 17.29
C ILE A 194 -7.02 26.14 17.92
N ARG A 195 -8.00 25.23 17.99
CA ARG A 195 -9.35 25.52 18.50
C ARG A 195 -9.38 25.93 19.97
N HIS A 196 -8.47 25.40 20.78
CA HIS A 196 -8.37 25.68 22.21
C HIS A 196 -7.21 26.63 22.57
N ALA A 197 -6.51 27.20 21.57
CA ALA A 197 -5.52 28.24 21.81
C ALA A 197 -6.19 29.49 22.39
N GLU A 198 -5.57 30.09 23.39
CA GLU A 198 -6.08 31.30 24.03
C GLU A 198 -6.08 32.47 23.03
N GLY A 199 -7.26 32.97 22.68
CA GLY A 199 -7.48 34.15 21.85
C GLY A 199 -8.95 34.60 21.96
N VAL A 200 -9.19 35.90 22.01
CA VAL A 200 -10.54 36.53 22.08
C VAL A 200 -11.32 36.10 20.81
N SER A 201 -12.48 35.46 20.88
CA SER A 201 -13.76 36.04 21.32
C SER A 201 -14.68 35.02 22.00
N VAL A 202 -15.12 35.36 23.21
CA VAL A 202 -16.35 34.83 23.80
C VAL A 202 -17.48 35.74 23.34
N GLN A 203 -18.37 35.25 22.48
CA GLN A 203 -19.77 35.65 22.58
C GLN A 203 -20.62 34.39 22.65
N SER A 204 -20.86 33.98 23.90
CA SER A 204 -21.74 32.89 24.26
C SER A 204 -23.10 33.07 23.60
N MET A 205 -23.45 32.21 22.64
CA MET A 205 -24.84 31.91 22.33
C MET A 205 -25.15 30.50 22.81
N THR A 206 -26.01 30.47 23.82
CA THR A 206 -26.72 29.31 24.33
C THR A 206 -27.48 28.63 23.18
N GLY A 207 -26.91 27.56 22.64
CA GLY A 207 -27.57 26.63 21.73
C GLY A 207 -27.43 25.22 22.30
N GLU A 208 -28.54 24.49 22.34
CA GLU A 208 -28.64 23.15 22.89
C GLU A 208 -27.53 22.23 22.39
N SER A 209 -27.00 21.44 23.32
CA SER A 209 -26.03 20.37 23.09
C SER A 209 -26.62 19.30 22.16
N ASP A 210 -26.42 19.45 20.86
CA ASP A 210 -26.73 18.41 19.89
C ASP A 210 -25.52 17.47 19.72
N GLY A 211 -25.75 16.18 19.95
CA GLY A 211 -24.73 15.12 20.11
C GLY A 211 -24.11 14.64 18.80
N GLY A 212 -23.76 15.56 17.90
CA GLY A 212 -23.08 15.24 16.65
C GLY A 212 -21.56 15.06 16.83
N LEU A 213 -21.06 13.86 16.54
CA LEU A 213 -19.68 13.44 16.80
C LEU A 213 -18.60 14.07 15.89
N HIS A 214 -19.03 14.86 14.91
CA HIS A 214 -18.19 15.79 14.17
C HIS A 214 -18.87 17.16 14.23
N ARG A 215 -18.36 18.06 15.07
CA ARG A 215 -18.77 19.47 15.02
C ARG A 215 -18.50 20.01 13.63
N ARG A 216 -19.57 20.38 12.94
CA ARG A 216 -19.55 20.94 11.57
C ARG A 216 -18.82 22.29 11.60
N ALA A 217 -18.40 22.76 10.42
CA ALA A 217 -17.74 24.06 10.21
C ALA A 217 -18.43 25.26 10.91
N GLY A 218 -19.71 25.16 11.28
CA GLY A 218 -20.48 26.20 11.97
C GLY A 218 -20.20 26.41 13.47
N ASP A 219 -19.47 25.52 14.16
CA ASP A 219 -19.18 25.65 15.61
C ASP A 219 -17.76 26.18 15.93
N VAL A 220 -17.10 26.79 14.94
CA VAL A 220 -15.64 27.01 14.92
C VAL A 220 -15.25 28.44 15.29
N GLU A 221 -15.65 28.87 16.49
CA GLU A 221 -14.96 29.95 17.19
C GLU A 221 -13.95 29.35 18.18
N ARG A 222 -12.87 30.08 18.52
CA ARG A 222 -11.89 29.63 19.53
C ARG A 222 -12.63 29.32 20.83
N GLN A 223 -12.68 28.05 21.21
CA GLN A 223 -13.55 27.58 22.28
C GLN A 223 -12.96 27.85 23.68
N GLY A 224 -11.68 28.22 23.77
CA GLY A 224 -10.96 28.36 25.03
C GLY A 224 -10.86 27.03 25.78
N GLY A 225 -10.38 27.04 27.03
CA GLY A 225 -10.26 25.83 27.86
C GLY A 225 -8.85 25.20 27.92
N GLY A 226 -7.90 25.75 27.16
CA GLY A 226 -6.48 25.44 27.27
C GLY A 226 -6.07 24.04 26.77
N VAL A 227 -4.77 23.76 26.90
CA VAL A 227 -4.14 22.55 26.34
C VAL A 227 -4.68 21.26 26.97
N SER A 228 -5.09 21.28 28.24
CA SER A 228 -5.61 20.09 28.93
C SER A 228 -6.92 19.59 28.34
N VAL A 229 -7.84 20.49 27.99
CA VAL A 229 -9.12 20.12 27.37
C VAL A 229 -8.88 19.62 25.94
N ALA A 230 -8.01 20.29 25.19
CA ALA A 230 -7.59 19.84 23.85
C ALA A 230 -7.03 18.41 23.86
N MET A 231 -6.13 18.11 24.81
CA MET A 231 -5.53 16.79 24.97
C MET A 231 -6.57 15.73 25.40
N GLY A 232 -7.53 16.10 26.25
CA GLY A 232 -8.61 15.22 26.68
C GLY A 232 -9.53 14.82 25.51
N ASN A 233 -9.98 15.81 24.73
CA ASN A 233 -10.82 15.57 23.54
C ASN A 233 -10.05 14.77 22.49
N TRP A 234 -8.79 15.11 22.23
CA TRP A 234 -7.95 14.35 21.31
C TRP A 234 -7.81 12.87 21.72
N PHE A 235 -7.56 12.59 23.00
CA PHE A 235 -7.42 11.22 23.47
C PHE A 235 -8.71 10.42 23.34
N LEU A 236 -9.85 10.99 23.76
CA LEU A 236 -11.13 10.28 23.75
C LEU A 236 -11.73 10.19 22.33
N GLU A 237 -11.87 11.32 21.64
CA GLU A 237 -12.53 11.38 20.34
C GLU A 237 -11.63 10.83 19.23
N THR A 238 -10.34 11.17 19.22
CA THR A 238 -9.45 10.76 18.12
C THR A 238 -8.84 9.38 18.34
N LEU A 239 -8.16 9.15 19.47
CA LEU A 239 -7.48 7.87 19.67
C LEU A 239 -8.46 6.75 20.00
N LEU A 240 -9.30 6.93 21.03
CA LEU A 240 -10.16 5.85 21.51
C LEU A 240 -11.33 5.59 20.58
N TYR A 241 -12.08 6.64 20.21
CA TYR A 241 -13.18 6.47 19.27
C TYR A 241 -12.66 6.31 17.85
N TYR A 242 -12.10 7.35 17.22
CA TYR A 242 -11.88 7.32 15.78
C TYR A 242 -10.87 6.24 15.31
N VAL A 243 -9.74 6.08 16.00
CA VAL A 243 -8.67 5.13 15.63
C VAL A 243 -8.95 3.71 16.14
N ILE A 244 -9.14 3.53 17.45
CA ILE A 244 -9.29 2.18 18.03
C ILE A 244 -10.63 1.56 17.60
N MET A 245 -11.75 2.30 17.63
CA MET A 245 -13.03 1.77 17.14
C MET A 245 -12.94 1.42 15.65
N GLY A 246 -12.32 2.26 14.82
CA GLY A 246 -12.13 1.98 13.40
C GLY A 246 -11.34 0.70 13.14
N ALA A 247 -10.22 0.51 13.86
CA ALA A 247 -9.41 -0.70 13.77
C ALA A 247 -10.18 -1.95 14.21
N VAL A 248 -10.91 -1.88 15.34
CA VAL A 248 -11.73 -2.99 15.85
C VAL A 248 -12.87 -3.31 14.88
N TYR A 249 -13.56 -2.29 14.38
CA TYR A 249 -14.66 -2.43 13.43
C TYR A 249 -14.22 -3.12 12.14
N GLY A 250 -13.10 -2.65 11.56
CA GLY A 250 -12.49 -3.28 10.39
C GLY A 250 -12.06 -4.72 10.67
N ALA A 251 -11.39 -4.98 11.79
CA ALA A 251 -10.93 -6.33 12.15
C ALA A 251 -12.09 -7.32 12.34
N VAL A 252 -13.21 -6.88 12.93
CA VAL A 252 -14.43 -7.68 13.07
C VAL A 252 -15.04 -7.97 11.69
N ALA A 253 -15.26 -6.95 10.87
CA ALA A 253 -15.82 -7.10 9.54
C ALA A 253 -14.98 -8.00 8.63
N GLY A 254 -13.65 -7.82 8.61
CA GLY A 254 -12.73 -8.66 7.85
C GLY A 254 -12.71 -10.12 8.34
N THR A 255 -12.79 -10.33 9.66
CA THR A 255 -12.87 -11.67 10.25
C THR A 255 -14.18 -12.38 9.89
N LEU A 256 -15.30 -11.67 9.94
CA LEU A 256 -16.61 -12.20 9.53
C LEU A 256 -16.60 -12.58 8.05
N THR A 257 -16.09 -11.70 7.19
CA THR A 257 -15.94 -11.96 5.75
C THR A 257 -15.05 -13.17 5.49
N ARG A 258 -13.93 -13.31 6.21
CA ARG A 258 -13.06 -14.49 6.11
C ARG A 258 -13.81 -15.78 6.44
N PHE A 259 -14.58 -15.81 7.53
CA PHE A 259 -15.36 -16.99 7.89
C PHE A 259 -16.46 -17.30 6.87
N ALA A 260 -17.15 -16.27 6.37
CA ALA A 260 -18.17 -16.41 5.33
C ALA A 260 -17.57 -16.97 4.04
N VAL A 261 -16.43 -16.43 3.58
CA VAL A 261 -15.72 -16.90 2.38
C VAL A 261 -15.27 -18.35 2.55
N LYS A 262 -14.68 -18.72 3.69
CA LYS A 262 -14.29 -20.12 3.96
C LYS A 262 -15.47 -21.07 3.97
N PHE A 263 -16.59 -20.66 4.56
CA PHE A 263 -17.81 -21.44 4.59
C PHE A 263 -18.37 -21.65 3.17
N SER A 264 -18.43 -20.59 2.38
CA SER A 264 -18.89 -20.62 0.99
C SER A 264 -17.97 -21.45 0.11
N LEU A 265 -16.65 -21.38 0.28
CA LEU A 265 -15.68 -22.22 -0.45
C LEU A 265 -15.87 -23.71 -0.15
N LYS A 266 -16.04 -24.07 1.13
CA LYS A 266 -16.30 -25.48 1.52
C LYS A 266 -17.57 -26.04 0.89
N ARG A 267 -18.58 -25.20 0.71
CA ARG A 267 -19.85 -25.56 0.07
C ARG A 267 -19.86 -25.37 -1.46
N LYS A 268 -18.76 -24.90 -2.05
CA LYS A 268 -18.65 -24.55 -3.48
C LYS A 268 -19.69 -23.52 -3.93
N TRP A 269 -20.00 -22.55 -3.08
CA TRP A 269 -20.96 -21.48 -3.36
C TRP A 269 -20.36 -20.27 -4.07
N ILE A 270 -19.04 -20.08 -3.96
CA ILE A 270 -18.34 -18.95 -4.55
C ILE A 270 -17.47 -19.43 -5.72
N ASP A 271 -17.68 -18.81 -6.88
CA ASP A 271 -16.87 -18.98 -8.08
C ASP A 271 -15.56 -18.19 -7.97
N SER A 272 -14.72 -18.24 -9.02
CA SER A 272 -13.43 -17.56 -9.02
C SER A 272 -13.55 -16.04 -9.10
N GLU A 273 -14.48 -15.52 -9.92
CA GLU A 273 -14.63 -14.08 -10.15
C GLU A 273 -15.17 -13.39 -8.91
N SER A 274 -16.24 -13.96 -8.31
CA SER A 274 -16.81 -13.45 -7.06
C SER A 274 -15.81 -13.47 -5.91
N TYR A 275 -14.92 -14.47 -5.87
CA TYR A 275 -13.88 -14.57 -4.83
C TYR A 275 -12.84 -13.46 -4.93
N LEU A 276 -12.42 -13.12 -6.15
CA LEU A 276 -11.45 -12.06 -6.41
C LEU A 276 -12.05 -10.65 -6.22
N LEU A 277 -13.37 -10.51 -6.30
CA LEU A 277 -14.08 -9.25 -6.03
C LEU A 277 -14.29 -8.93 -4.54
N ILE A 278 -14.04 -9.90 -3.63
CA ILE A 278 -14.21 -9.69 -2.18
C ILE A 278 -13.45 -8.48 -1.63
N PRO A 279 -12.19 -8.17 -2.02
CA PRO A 279 -11.48 -7.01 -1.49
C PRO A 279 -12.14 -5.70 -1.90
N LEU A 280 -12.59 -5.58 -3.15
CA LEU A 280 -13.35 -4.42 -3.62
C LEU A 280 -14.67 -4.25 -2.85
N ALA A 281 -15.42 -5.34 -2.71
CA ALA A 281 -16.70 -5.34 -1.98
C ALA A 281 -16.50 -4.97 -0.50
N LEU A 282 -15.45 -5.51 0.13
CA LEU A 282 -15.08 -5.19 1.50
C LEU A 282 -14.66 -3.72 1.63
N GLY A 283 -13.91 -3.18 0.66
CA GLY A 283 -13.58 -1.76 0.59
C GLY A 283 -14.82 -0.86 0.58
N PHE A 284 -15.78 -1.12 -0.33
CA PHE A 284 -17.02 -0.35 -0.36
C PHE A 284 -17.85 -0.50 0.92
N LEU A 285 -17.95 -1.72 1.44
CA LEU A 285 -18.65 -1.98 2.70
C LEU A 285 -18.02 -1.15 3.82
N MET A 286 -16.70 -1.17 3.96
CA MET A 286 -16.01 -0.46 5.03
C MET A 286 -16.13 1.06 4.88
N ILE A 287 -15.89 1.61 3.70
CA ILE A 287 -15.98 3.06 3.46
C ILE A 287 -17.39 3.58 3.74
N GLY A 288 -18.42 2.87 3.25
CA GLY A 288 -19.81 3.23 3.48
C GLY A 288 -20.20 3.10 4.95
N SER A 289 -20.03 1.91 5.53
CA SER A 289 -20.49 1.61 6.87
C SER A 289 -19.69 2.31 7.99
N ALA A 290 -18.37 2.43 7.86
CA ALA A 290 -17.57 3.20 8.81
C ALA A 290 -17.90 4.70 8.72
N GLY A 291 -18.23 5.20 7.52
CA GLY A 291 -18.75 6.54 7.33
C GLY A 291 -20.10 6.77 8.05
N LEU A 292 -21.01 5.79 8.00
CA LEU A 292 -22.29 5.85 8.73
C LEU A 292 -22.10 5.83 10.25
N VAL A 293 -21.12 5.07 10.75
CA VAL A 293 -20.75 5.03 12.17
C VAL A 293 -19.99 6.30 12.59
N GLY A 294 -19.43 7.05 11.64
CA GLY A 294 -18.60 8.22 11.91
C GLY A 294 -17.21 7.86 12.47
N THR A 295 -16.67 6.70 12.13
CA THR A 295 -15.32 6.26 12.55
C THR A 295 -14.33 6.36 11.39
N ASN A 296 -13.02 6.21 11.68
CA ASN A 296 -11.98 6.18 10.65
C ASN A 296 -12.17 5.00 9.71
N ASP A 297 -12.56 5.30 8.48
CA ASP A 297 -12.79 4.29 7.45
C ASP A 297 -11.50 3.79 6.80
N LEU A 298 -10.46 4.63 6.69
CA LEU A 298 -9.16 4.24 6.14
C LEU A 298 -8.47 3.17 7.02
N ILE A 299 -8.42 3.38 8.33
CA ILE A 299 -7.92 2.37 9.28
C ILE A 299 -8.79 1.11 9.24
N ALA A 300 -10.11 1.28 9.15
CA ALA A 300 -11.03 0.16 9.12
C ALA A 300 -10.84 -0.69 7.85
N CYS A 301 -10.58 -0.07 6.69
CA CYS A 301 -10.22 -0.74 5.44
C CYS A 301 -8.94 -1.57 5.57
N PHE A 302 -7.86 -0.98 6.07
CA PHE A 302 -6.59 -1.71 6.25
C PHE A 302 -6.73 -2.87 7.26
N ALA A 303 -7.42 -2.63 8.38
CA ALA A 303 -7.68 -3.64 9.39
C ALA A 303 -8.56 -4.77 8.84
N ALA A 304 -9.56 -4.46 8.01
CA ALA A 304 -10.43 -5.44 7.37
C ALA A 304 -9.65 -6.31 6.36
N GLY A 305 -8.81 -5.71 5.52
CA GLY A 305 -7.92 -6.45 4.61
C GLY A 305 -6.95 -7.37 5.36
N SER A 306 -6.32 -6.85 6.42
CA SER A 306 -5.40 -7.63 7.27
C SER A 306 -6.11 -8.79 7.98
N ALA A 307 -7.34 -8.57 8.45
CA ALA A 307 -8.15 -9.60 9.11
C ALA A 307 -8.70 -10.64 8.11
N LEU A 308 -8.98 -10.24 6.87
CA LEU A 308 -9.41 -11.13 5.79
C LEU A 308 -8.35 -12.22 5.52
N ASN A 309 -7.07 -11.83 5.50
CA ASN A 309 -5.94 -12.76 5.30
C ASN A 309 -5.26 -13.21 6.61
N TRP A 310 -5.94 -13.15 7.74
CA TRP A 310 -5.29 -13.41 9.04
C TRP A 310 -4.63 -14.81 9.17
N ASP A 311 -5.15 -15.82 8.48
CA ASP A 311 -4.59 -17.17 8.43
C ASP A 311 -3.73 -17.47 7.20
N GLY A 312 -3.60 -16.52 6.27
CA GLY A 312 -2.85 -16.67 5.02
C GLY A 312 -3.55 -17.49 3.95
N GLU A 313 -4.71 -18.10 4.25
CA GLU A 313 -5.42 -18.94 3.28
C GLU A 313 -6.04 -18.11 2.16
N TYR A 314 -6.52 -16.89 2.48
CA TYR A 314 -7.12 -16.02 1.48
C TYR A 314 -6.11 -15.66 0.38
N LEU A 315 -4.92 -15.19 0.77
CA LEU A 315 -3.82 -14.85 -0.13
C LEU A 315 -3.28 -16.08 -0.88
N ALA A 316 -3.18 -17.23 -0.21
CA ALA A 316 -2.73 -18.46 -0.90
C ALA A 316 -3.69 -18.87 -2.02
N GLU A 317 -5.00 -18.74 -1.80
CA GLU A 317 -6.02 -19.07 -2.79
C GLU A 317 -6.14 -18.00 -3.89
N THR A 318 -5.96 -16.70 -3.60
CA THR A 318 -5.90 -15.67 -4.65
C THR A 318 -4.69 -15.88 -5.57
N LEU A 319 -3.51 -16.20 -5.01
CA LEU A 319 -2.32 -16.53 -5.80
C LEU A 319 -2.52 -17.77 -6.67
N LYS A 320 -3.19 -18.80 -6.14
CA LYS A 320 -3.52 -20.02 -6.89
C LYS A 320 -4.49 -19.77 -8.04
N ARG A 321 -5.40 -18.81 -7.88
CA ARG A 321 -6.38 -18.42 -8.88
C ARG A 321 -5.86 -17.39 -9.89
N HIS A 322 -4.58 -17.00 -9.80
CA HIS A 322 -3.98 -15.95 -10.61
C HIS A 322 -4.81 -14.67 -10.56
N ASP A 323 -4.80 -13.99 -9.40
CA ASP A 323 -5.51 -12.74 -9.18
C ASP A 323 -5.13 -11.64 -10.18
N GLU A 324 -5.90 -11.54 -11.26
CA GLU A 324 -5.78 -10.49 -12.28
C GLU A 324 -6.81 -9.37 -12.06
N VAL A 325 -7.89 -9.65 -11.33
CA VAL A 325 -8.99 -8.71 -11.10
C VAL A 325 -8.55 -7.58 -10.19
N ASN A 326 -7.94 -7.87 -9.04
CA ASN A 326 -7.47 -6.81 -8.13
C ASN A 326 -6.38 -5.96 -8.79
N SER A 327 -5.46 -6.59 -9.54
CA SER A 327 -4.45 -5.84 -10.29
C SER A 327 -5.06 -4.92 -11.35
N SER A 328 -6.16 -5.33 -12.00
CA SER A 328 -6.84 -4.48 -13.00
C SER A 328 -7.58 -3.32 -12.35
N ILE A 329 -8.24 -3.59 -11.23
CA ILE A 329 -8.91 -2.55 -10.42
C ILE A 329 -7.89 -1.52 -9.92
N ASP A 330 -6.74 -1.97 -9.41
CA ASP A 330 -5.66 -1.10 -8.95
C ASP A 330 -5.22 -0.13 -10.06
N VAL A 331 -4.95 -0.64 -11.27
CA VAL A 331 -4.54 0.19 -12.42
C VAL A 331 -5.60 1.24 -12.76
N ILE A 332 -6.88 0.85 -12.80
CA ILE A 332 -7.99 1.75 -13.12
C ILE A 332 -8.11 2.84 -12.05
N LEU A 333 -8.07 2.47 -10.77
CA LEU A 333 -8.14 3.40 -9.64
C LEU A 333 -6.94 4.35 -9.63
N ASN A 334 -5.74 3.84 -9.92
CA ASN A 334 -4.52 4.65 -10.01
C ASN A 334 -4.63 5.67 -11.14
N PHE A 335 -5.00 5.26 -12.34
CA PHE A 335 -5.17 6.19 -13.45
C PHE A 335 -6.25 7.23 -13.16
N GLY A 336 -7.42 6.81 -12.69
CA GLY A 336 -8.50 7.73 -12.34
C GLY A 336 -8.08 8.74 -11.28
N GLY A 337 -7.52 8.26 -10.17
CA GLY A 337 -7.14 9.10 -9.03
C GLY A 337 -5.98 10.05 -9.31
N PHE A 338 -4.90 9.58 -9.94
CA PHE A 338 -3.76 10.44 -10.27
C PHE A 338 -4.07 11.41 -11.42
N MET A 339 -4.90 11.02 -12.40
CA MET A 339 -5.36 11.94 -13.44
C MET A 339 -6.27 13.02 -12.86
N TYR A 340 -7.18 12.64 -11.96
CA TYR A 340 -8.00 13.58 -11.21
C TYR A 340 -7.12 14.53 -10.37
N LEU A 341 -6.16 14.00 -9.62
CA LEU A 341 -5.20 14.80 -8.84
C LEU A 341 -4.45 15.81 -9.73
N GLY A 342 -3.99 15.39 -10.91
CA GLY A 342 -3.32 16.27 -11.87
C GLY A 342 -4.20 17.41 -12.38
N SER A 343 -5.51 17.19 -12.46
CA SER A 343 -6.48 18.18 -12.97
C SER A 343 -6.86 19.26 -11.95
N ILE A 344 -6.71 18.97 -10.65
CA ILE A 344 -7.15 19.85 -9.55
C ILE A 344 -6.01 20.73 -8.98
N PHE A 345 -4.80 20.66 -9.52
CA PHE A 345 -3.67 21.42 -8.97
C PHE A 345 -3.93 22.94 -9.02
N PRO A 346 -3.75 23.67 -7.89
CA PRO A 346 -4.06 25.09 -7.80
C PRO A 346 -2.92 25.95 -8.37
N TRP A 347 -2.75 25.95 -9.70
CA TRP A 347 -1.66 26.66 -10.38
C TRP A 347 -1.56 28.14 -10.02
N ALA A 348 -2.69 28.82 -9.84
CA ALA A 348 -2.75 30.22 -9.42
C ALA A 348 -2.27 30.44 -7.96
N GLY A 349 -2.42 29.42 -7.10
CA GLY A 349 -2.04 29.50 -5.69
C GLY A 349 -0.54 29.27 -5.43
N PHE A 350 0.20 28.72 -6.40
CA PHE A 350 1.64 28.46 -6.26
C PHE A 350 2.50 29.74 -6.27
N GLN A 351 1.92 30.88 -6.66
CA GLN A 351 2.54 32.19 -6.56
C GLN A 351 1.53 33.16 -5.95
N ASN A 352 1.61 33.36 -4.63
CA ASN A 352 0.70 34.25 -3.92
C ASN A 352 1.48 35.23 -3.02
N ALA A 353 1.34 36.53 -3.31
CA ALA A 353 1.96 37.59 -2.55
C ALA A 353 1.37 37.74 -1.13
N GLU A 354 0.10 37.37 -0.93
CA GLU A 354 -0.59 37.49 0.35
C GLU A 354 -0.07 36.51 1.39
N THR A 355 0.25 35.27 1.02
CA THR A 355 0.85 34.27 1.92
C THR A 355 2.39 34.28 1.87
N GLY A 356 2.98 34.98 0.90
CA GLY A 356 4.43 34.98 0.66
C GLY A 356 4.92 33.68 0.00
N ILE A 357 4.03 32.90 -0.60
CA ILE A 357 4.38 31.67 -1.31
C ILE A 357 4.98 32.04 -2.66
N THR A 358 6.18 31.53 -2.92
CA THR A 358 6.87 31.68 -4.20
C THR A 358 7.38 30.33 -4.69
N TYR A 359 7.55 30.17 -6.01
CA TYR A 359 8.12 28.94 -6.57
C TYR A 359 9.46 28.56 -5.94
N GLY A 360 10.35 29.53 -5.69
CA GLY A 360 11.65 29.27 -5.05
C GLY A 360 11.52 28.68 -3.64
N ARG A 361 10.57 29.20 -2.84
CA ARG A 361 10.27 28.67 -1.50
C ARG A 361 9.65 27.29 -1.56
N LEU A 362 8.75 27.06 -2.52
CA LEU A 362 8.10 25.77 -2.75
C LEU A 362 9.09 24.69 -3.18
N PHE A 363 10.02 24.99 -4.09
CA PHE A 363 11.12 24.07 -4.43
C PHE A 363 12.04 23.82 -3.23
N GLY A 364 12.44 24.87 -2.51
CA GLY A 364 13.23 24.74 -1.29
C GLY A 364 12.55 23.84 -0.25
N LEU A 365 11.25 24.04 -0.04
CA LEU A 365 10.43 23.19 0.82
C LEU A 365 10.40 21.75 0.35
N GLY A 366 10.22 21.50 -0.95
CA GLY A 366 10.25 20.16 -1.53
C GLY A 366 11.57 19.42 -1.24
N PHE A 367 12.71 20.08 -1.44
CA PHE A 367 14.02 19.50 -1.11
C PHE A 367 14.24 19.30 0.39
N LEU A 368 13.83 20.25 1.22
CA LEU A 368 13.92 20.12 2.68
C LEU A 368 13.09 18.95 3.17
N VAL A 369 11.85 18.79 2.70
CA VAL A 369 10.98 17.67 3.05
C VAL A 369 11.58 16.35 2.56
N LEU A 370 12.10 16.27 1.34
CA LEU A 370 12.74 15.06 0.81
C LEU A 370 13.93 14.61 1.68
N LEU A 371 14.75 15.56 2.17
CA LEU A 371 15.95 15.25 2.94
C LEU A 371 15.68 15.02 4.43
N PHE A 372 14.79 15.80 5.05
CA PHE A 372 14.65 15.86 6.51
C PHE A 372 13.39 15.20 7.05
N ARG A 373 12.34 14.99 6.25
CA ARG A 373 11.08 14.40 6.74
C ARG A 373 11.31 12.99 7.26
N ARG A 374 11.91 12.11 6.46
CA ARG A 374 11.88 10.66 6.74
C ARG A 374 13.25 10.02 6.92
N ILE A 375 14.27 10.45 6.16
CA ILE A 375 15.63 9.88 6.26
C ILE A 375 16.17 9.96 7.71
N PRO A 376 16.11 11.10 8.42
CA PRO A 376 16.62 11.16 9.79
C PRO A 376 15.84 10.26 10.75
N ALA A 377 14.50 10.24 10.63
CA ALA A 377 13.62 9.47 11.50
C ALA A 377 13.89 7.96 11.41
N ILE A 378 14.05 7.43 10.19
CA ILE A 378 14.37 6.01 9.98
C ILE A 378 15.82 5.71 10.38
N MET A 379 16.78 6.59 10.08
CA MET A 379 18.19 6.39 10.44
C MET A 379 18.44 6.40 11.96
N ILE A 380 17.60 7.09 12.74
CA ILE A 380 17.65 7.04 14.21
C ILE A 380 17.05 5.72 14.73
N THR A 381 15.98 5.23 14.10
CA THR A 381 15.16 4.14 14.63
C THR A 381 15.47 2.75 14.05
N TYR A 382 16.18 2.63 12.92
CA TYR A 382 16.37 1.35 12.22
C TYR A 382 17.02 0.26 13.11
N LYS A 383 17.90 0.65 14.04
CA LYS A 383 18.51 -0.30 14.99
C LYS A 383 17.52 -0.97 15.93
N LEU A 384 16.33 -0.38 16.11
CA LEU A 384 15.24 -0.94 16.90
C LEU A 384 14.36 -1.91 16.10
N MET A 385 14.50 -1.96 14.76
CA MET A 385 13.77 -2.83 13.84
C MET A 385 14.69 -3.80 13.08
N PRO A 386 15.58 -4.55 13.76
CA PRO A 386 16.60 -5.37 13.08
C PRO A 386 16.02 -6.50 12.22
N HIS A 387 14.75 -6.86 12.42
CA HIS A 387 14.09 -7.90 11.65
C HIS A 387 13.59 -7.41 10.28
N SER A 388 13.24 -6.12 10.18
CA SER A 388 12.69 -5.50 8.98
C SER A 388 13.77 -4.71 8.21
N ILE A 389 14.68 -4.04 8.92
CA ILE A 389 15.77 -3.25 8.36
C ILE A 389 17.08 -3.70 9.01
N ARG A 390 17.97 -4.34 8.25
CA ARG A 390 19.23 -4.92 8.77
C ARG A 390 20.37 -3.91 8.70
N ASN A 391 20.46 -3.19 7.59
CA ASN A 391 21.63 -2.38 7.24
C ASN A 391 21.28 -0.90 7.09
N TRP A 392 22.27 -0.02 7.30
CA TRP A 392 22.11 1.43 7.10
C TRP A 392 21.72 1.79 5.64
N LYS A 393 22.15 0.97 4.66
CA LYS A 393 21.76 1.12 3.25
C LYS A 393 20.27 0.87 3.03
N GLU A 394 19.72 -0.15 3.70
CA GLU A 394 18.27 -0.44 3.68
C GLU A 394 17.51 0.65 4.42
N ALA A 395 18.04 1.15 5.54
CA ALA A 395 17.45 2.27 6.28
C ALA A 395 17.39 3.54 5.44
N LEU A 396 18.46 3.86 4.69
CA LEU A 396 18.47 4.99 3.76
C LEU A 396 17.48 4.78 2.61
N PHE A 397 17.38 3.56 2.07
CA PHE A 397 16.42 3.23 1.02
C PHE A 397 14.97 3.39 1.49
N VAL A 398 14.62 2.81 2.64
CA VAL A 398 13.29 2.96 3.27
C VAL A 398 13.01 4.42 3.62
N GLY A 399 14.01 5.13 4.16
CA GLY A 399 13.90 6.54 4.51
C GLY A 399 13.68 7.43 3.29
N TYR A 400 14.30 7.11 2.15
CA TYR A 400 14.13 7.85 0.89
C TYR A 400 12.75 7.58 0.27
N PHE A 401 12.31 6.32 0.20
CA PHE A 401 11.09 5.94 -0.49
C PHE A 401 9.82 6.17 0.34
N GLY A 402 9.57 7.44 0.69
CA GLY A 402 8.39 7.94 1.41
C GLY A 402 7.55 8.91 0.60
N PRO A 403 7.04 8.48 -0.56
CA PRO A 403 6.31 9.35 -1.45
C PRO A 403 5.04 9.91 -0.82
N ILE A 404 4.87 11.22 -0.90
CA ILE A 404 3.59 11.91 -0.75
C ILE A 404 2.84 11.77 -2.08
N GLY A 405 1.56 11.43 -2.01
CA GLY A 405 0.72 11.20 -3.19
C GLY A 405 -0.72 11.59 -2.93
N VAL A 406 -1.65 10.71 -3.28
CA VAL A 406 -3.08 11.01 -3.35
C VAL A 406 -3.71 11.19 -1.96
N GLY A 407 -3.18 10.49 -0.95
CA GLY A 407 -3.60 10.68 0.45
C GLY A 407 -3.53 12.13 0.93
N ALA A 408 -2.58 12.91 0.41
CA ALA A 408 -2.46 14.32 0.76
C ALA A 408 -3.66 15.16 0.30
N ALA A 409 -4.26 14.83 -0.85
CA ALA A 409 -5.46 15.51 -1.35
C ALA A 409 -6.68 15.21 -0.46
N PHE A 410 -6.83 13.95 -0.03
CA PHE A 410 -7.85 13.57 0.94
C PHE A 410 -7.73 14.39 2.23
N TYR A 411 -6.52 14.50 2.79
CA TYR A 411 -6.28 15.28 4.00
C TYR A 411 -6.52 16.78 3.83
N VAL A 412 -6.20 17.36 2.67
CA VAL A 412 -6.49 18.78 2.38
C VAL A 412 -7.99 19.04 2.41
N GLU A 413 -8.78 18.26 1.68
CA GLU A 413 -10.23 18.46 1.66
C GLU A 413 -10.86 18.15 3.02
N HIS A 414 -10.43 17.07 3.69
CA HIS A 414 -10.89 16.79 5.04
C HIS A 414 -10.59 17.93 6.01
N THR A 415 -9.39 18.52 5.94
CA THR A 415 -9.02 19.67 6.78
C THR A 415 -9.89 20.88 6.49
N LYS A 416 -10.22 21.17 5.22
CA LYS A 416 -11.14 22.27 4.88
C LYS A 416 -12.54 22.08 5.47
N HIS A 417 -13.01 20.84 5.66
CA HIS A 417 -14.28 20.59 6.36
C HIS A 417 -14.20 20.78 7.88
N LEU A 418 -12.99 20.73 8.47
CA LEU A 418 -12.77 20.98 9.89
C LEU A 418 -12.68 22.48 10.23
N PHE A 419 -12.39 23.33 9.24
CA PHE A 419 -12.27 24.76 9.42
C PHE A 419 -13.41 25.50 8.69
N PRO A 420 -13.83 26.68 9.17
CA PRO A 420 -14.80 27.53 8.49
C PRO A 420 -14.29 28.02 7.14
N HIS A 421 -15.19 28.48 6.27
CA HIS A 421 -14.78 29.02 4.97
C HIS A 421 -14.07 30.38 5.14
N LEU A 422 -13.24 30.75 4.15
CA LEU A 422 -12.40 31.97 4.17
C LEU A 422 -13.17 33.27 4.47
N ASP A 423 -14.47 33.30 4.19
CA ASP A 423 -15.34 34.47 4.35
C ASP A 423 -16.11 34.48 5.68
N GLU A 424 -16.01 33.42 6.48
CA GLU A 424 -16.81 33.22 7.71
C GLU A 424 -16.04 33.55 9.00
N THR A 425 -14.72 33.78 8.93
CA THR A 425 -13.87 33.90 10.14
C THR A 425 -13.03 35.17 10.16
N ASN A 426 -13.03 35.87 11.30
CA ASN A 426 -12.18 37.04 11.56
C ASN A 426 -10.76 36.66 12.08
N ASP A 427 -10.44 35.38 12.20
CA ASP A 427 -9.16 34.90 12.69
C ASP A 427 -8.13 34.89 11.55
N THR A 428 -7.16 35.81 11.63
CA THR A 428 -6.07 35.93 10.67
C THR A 428 -5.21 34.67 10.58
N GLU A 429 -5.03 33.95 11.69
CA GLU A 429 -4.23 32.72 11.73
C GLU A 429 -4.89 31.59 10.93
N VAL A 430 -6.21 31.44 11.07
CA VAL A 430 -7.00 30.44 10.34
C VAL A 430 -7.08 30.80 8.86
N ASN A 431 -7.26 32.08 8.54
CA ASN A 431 -7.31 32.53 7.15
C ASN A 431 -5.98 32.33 6.41
N ASP A 432 -4.85 32.60 7.07
CA ASP A 432 -3.53 32.35 6.49
C ASP A 432 -3.23 30.85 6.31
N LEU A 433 -3.67 30.01 7.25
CA LEU A 433 -3.65 28.56 7.12
C LEU A 433 -4.45 28.11 5.88
N LEU A 434 -5.71 28.52 5.75
CA LEU A 434 -6.60 28.10 4.66
C LEU A 434 -6.05 28.51 3.28
N ARG A 435 -5.48 29.71 3.17
CA ARG A 435 -4.85 30.19 1.92
C ARG A 435 -3.60 29.41 1.56
N ALA A 436 -2.82 28.96 2.54
CA ALA A 436 -1.56 28.25 2.30
C ALA A 436 -1.72 26.72 2.18
N LEU A 437 -2.77 26.15 2.77
CA LEU A 437 -2.97 24.70 2.89
C LEU A 437 -2.94 24.00 1.52
N SER A 438 -3.82 24.40 0.59
CA SER A 438 -3.89 23.76 -0.72
C SER A 438 -2.60 23.95 -1.53
N PRO A 439 -2.07 25.17 -1.76
CA PRO A 439 -0.87 25.34 -2.57
C PRO A 439 0.35 24.59 -2.04
N VAL A 440 0.57 24.59 -0.71
CA VAL A 440 1.75 23.94 -0.12
C VAL A 440 1.64 22.41 -0.21
N VAL A 441 0.49 21.83 0.17
CA VAL A 441 0.32 20.38 0.20
C VAL A 441 0.29 19.80 -1.22
N TYR A 442 -0.43 20.42 -2.15
CA TYR A 442 -0.47 19.97 -3.53
C TYR A 442 0.89 20.09 -4.23
N TRP A 443 1.66 21.14 -3.92
CA TRP A 443 3.02 21.26 -4.44
C TRP A 443 3.93 20.15 -3.90
N LEU A 444 3.86 19.85 -2.61
CA LEU A 444 4.62 18.75 -2.00
C LEU A 444 4.24 17.39 -2.61
N ALA A 445 2.96 17.15 -2.87
CA ALA A 445 2.50 15.97 -3.58
C ALA A 445 3.05 15.90 -5.01
N LEU A 446 2.93 16.99 -5.79
CA LEU A 446 3.47 17.07 -7.15
C LEU A 446 4.99 16.82 -7.18
N PHE A 447 5.75 17.53 -6.35
CA PHE A 447 7.20 17.39 -6.25
C PHE A 447 7.59 15.95 -5.89
N SER A 448 6.90 15.37 -4.92
CA SER A 448 7.13 13.99 -4.50
C SER A 448 6.82 12.97 -5.60
N ILE A 449 5.69 13.09 -6.30
CA ILE A 449 5.30 12.20 -7.40
C ILE A 449 6.36 12.23 -8.52
N VAL A 450 6.84 13.43 -8.86
CA VAL A 450 7.88 13.59 -9.88
C VAL A 450 9.21 12.98 -9.44
N VAL A 451 9.70 13.33 -8.24
CA VAL A 451 10.99 12.87 -7.75
C VAL A 451 10.99 11.35 -7.55
N HIS A 452 10.05 10.80 -6.78
CA HIS A 452 10.01 9.36 -6.50
C HIS A 452 9.63 8.54 -7.74
N GLY A 453 8.75 9.06 -8.59
CA GLY A 453 8.37 8.42 -9.86
C GLY A 453 9.53 8.25 -10.82
N LEU A 454 10.48 9.20 -10.85
CA LEU A 454 11.69 9.13 -11.67
C LEU A 454 12.86 8.41 -10.96
N SER A 455 12.79 8.26 -9.64
CA SER A 455 13.87 7.68 -8.84
C SER A 455 14.16 6.22 -9.18
N ILE A 456 13.14 5.39 -9.38
CA ILE A 456 13.33 3.96 -9.72
C ILE A 456 14.03 3.80 -11.08
N PRO A 457 13.59 4.46 -12.17
CA PRO A 457 14.33 4.45 -13.44
C PRO A 457 15.79 4.88 -13.30
N ILE A 458 16.04 5.97 -12.57
CA ILE A 458 17.39 6.51 -12.35
C ILE A 458 18.24 5.51 -11.56
N LEU A 459 17.71 4.95 -10.47
CA LEU A 459 18.42 3.94 -9.66
C LEU A 459 18.72 2.69 -10.48
N ASN A 460 17.80 2.23 -11.32
CA ASN A 460 18.05 1.09 -12.19
C ASN A 460 19.18 1.39 -13.20
N ALA A 461 19.20 2.58 -13.81
CA ALA A 461 20.28 2.99 -14.70
C ALA A 461 21.63 3.06 -13.97
N LEU A 462 21.66 3.60 -12.76
CA LEU A 462 22.86 3.64 -11.92
C LEU A 462 23.30 2.23 -11.52
N TYR A 463 22.40 1.34 -11.11
CA TYR A 463 22.72 -0.03 -10.72
C TYR A 463 23.25 -0.84 -11.90
N GLY A 464 22.69 -0.63 -13.10
CA GLY A 464 23.21 -1.19 -14.33
C GLY A 464 24.63 -0.68 -14.65
N TYR A 465 24.87 0.62 -14.48
CA TYR A 465 26.20 1.21 -14.68
C TYR A 465 27.24 0.71 -13.68
N PHE A 466 26.86 0.55 -12.41
CA PHE A 466 27.74 0.05 -11.35
C PHE A 466 27.80 -1.48 -11.23
N GLY A 467 27.08 -2.22 -12.09
CA GLY A 467 27.07 -3.68 -12.09
C GLY A 467 26.56 -4.30 -10.77
N VAL A 468 25.61 -3.64 -10.10
CA VAL A 468 25.05 -4.13 -8.83
C VAL A 468 24.29 -5.42 -9.09
N GLN A 469 24.69 -6.51 -8.45
CA GLN A 469 24.03 -7.80 -8.64
C GLN A 469 22.63 -7.81 -8.00
N PRO A 470 21.64 -8.42 -8.66
CA PRO A 470 20.33 -8.64 -8.06
C PRO A 470 20.45 -9.45 -6.76
N ILE A 471 19.62 -9.10 -5.78
CA ILE A 471 19.50 -9.85 -4.54
C ILE A 471 18.92 -11.23 -4.88
N GLN A 472 19.68 -12.27 -4.54
CA GLN A 472 19.18 -13.64 -4.48
C GLN A 472 18.56 -13.82 -3.10
N ASP A 473 17.23 -13.69 -3.00
CA ASP A 473 16.52 -14.12 -1.80
C ASP A 473 16.58 -15.66 -1.73
N ASP A 474 16.79 -16.21 -0.52
CA ASP A 474 16.96 -17.65 -0.26
C ASP A 474 15.92 -18.48 -1.03
N ALA A 475 16.40 -19.29 -1.97
CA ALA A 475 15.57 -20.25 -2.67
C ALA A 475 15.32 -21.43 -1.74
N VAL A 476 14.05 -21.72 -1.45
CA VAL A 476 13.68 -22.83 -0.57
C VAL A 476 13.30 -24.02 -1.43
N GLU A 477 14.01 -25.13 -1.24
CA GLU A 477 13.64 -26.39 -1.83
C GLU A 477 12.38 -26.92 -1.16
N MET A 478 11.28 -26.98 -1.92
CA MET A 478 10.01 -27.51 -1.46
C MET A 478 9.78 -28.88 -2.08
N ARG A 479 9.50 -29.87 -1.25
CA ARG A 479 9.15 -31.21 -1.74
C ARG A 479 7.79 -31.19 -2.44
N ARG A 480 7.73 -31.75 -3.66
CA ARG A 480 6.49 -31.95 -4.41
C ARG A 480 5.60 -32.91 -3.63
N LYS A 481 4.34 -32.53 -3.38
CA LYS A 481 3.34 -33.45 -2.82
C LYS A 481 2.85 -34.48 -3.84
N SER A 482 3.00 -34.20 -5.13
CA SER A 482 2.70 -35.11 -6.25
C SER A 482 3.39 -34.62 -7.52
N VAL A 483 3.73 -35.55 -8.42
CA VAL A 483 4.40 -35.31 -9.70
C VAL A 483 3.56 -34.44 -10.65
N HIS A 484 2.24 -34.40 -10.46
CA HIS A 484 1.30 -33.63 -11.30
C HIS A 484 0.90 -32.28 -10.71
N VAL A 485 1.50 -31.88 -9.58
CA VAL A 485 1.25 -30.56 -9.00
C VAL A 485 1.97 -29.51 -9.83
N ALA A 486 1.25 -28.49 -10.30
CA ALA A 486 1.87 -27.36 -10.99
C ALA A 486 2.86 -26.63 -10.06
N ALA A 487 4.02 -26.24 -10.61
CA ALA A 487 4.99 -25.46 -9.86
C ALA A 487 4.37 -24.12 -9.44
N PRO A 488 4.63 -23.66 -8.20
CA PRO A 488 4.23 -22.33 -7.76
C PRO A 488 4.67 -21.23 -8.75
N PRO A 489 3.94 -20.10 -8.87
CA PRO A 489 4.31 -19.00 -9.77
C PRO A 489 5.68 -18.38 -9.46
N ASN A 490 6.23 -18.61 -8.28
CA ASN A 490 7.56 -18.15 -7.86
C ASN A 490 8.59 -19.29 -7.84
N ALA A 491 8.27 -20.46 -8.40
CA ALA A 491 9.15 -21.62 -8.38
C ALA A 491 9.55 -22.09 -9.77
N ILE A 492 10.77 -22.61 -9.85
CA ILE A 492 11.25 -23.39 -11.00
C ILE A 492 11.21 -24.88 -10.65
N GLU A 493 11.11 -25.72 -11.68
CA GLU A 493 11.30 -27.16 -11.49
C GLU A 493 12.75 -27.42 -11.08
N GLY A 494 12.93 -27.98 -9.88
CA GLY A 494 14.19 -28.57 -9.45
C GLY A 494 14.25 -30.02 -9.92
N ASP A 495 14.50 -30.95 -9.01
CA ASP A 495 14.51 -32.38 -9.31
C ASP A 495 13.11 -32.99 -9.48
N LYS A 496 13.03 -34.27 -9.85
CA LYS A 496 11.76 -35.03 -10.01
C LYS A 496 10.84 -34.92 -8.78
N GLU A 497 11.40 -34.74 -7.58
CA GLU A 497 10.66 -34.65 -6.31
C GLU A 497 10.61 -33.24 -5.70
N THR A 498 11.27 -32.23 -6.26
CA THR A 498 11.38 -30.90 -5.61
C THR A 498 11.07 -29.74 -6.55
N PHE A 499 10.62 -28.64 -5.97
CA PHE A 499 10.53 -27.32 -6.60
C PHE A 499 11.52 -26.39 -5.90
N ILE A 500 12.20 -25.56 -6.67
CA ILE A 500 13.03 -24.49 -6.11
C ILE A 500 12.14 -23.25 -6.10
N ALA A 501 11.59 -22.92 -4.93
CA ALA A 501 10.73 -21.76 -4.77
C ALA A 501 11.57 -20.54 -4.39
N TYR A 502 11.54 -19.50 -5.22
CA TYR A 502 12.17 -18.22 -4.94
C TYR A 502 11.27 -17.35 -4.08
N ASN A 503 11.87 -16.56 -3.20
CA ASN A 503 11.14 -15.63 -2.33
C ASN A 503 10.71 -14.32 -3.05
N ARG A 504 10.29 -14.41 -4.32
CA ARG A 504 9.88 -13.28 -5.17
C ARG A 504 8.37 -13.30 -5.43
N PHE A 505 7.76 -12.13 -5.66
CA PHE A 505 6.32 -12.02 -5.95
C PHE A 505 5.98 -12.44 -7.39
N SER A 506 6.95 -12.43 -8.30
CA SER A 506 6.80 -12.85 -9.70
C SER A 506 7.82 -13.93 -10.10
N ARG A 507 7.55 -14.68 -11.19
CA ARG A 507 8.54 -15.60 -11.80
C ARG A 507 9.81 -14.82 -12.13
N PRO A 508 11.00 -15.36 -11.85
CA PRO A 508 12.21 -14.75 -12.36
C PRO A 508 12.20 -14.80 -13.89
N VAL A 509 12.44 -13.67 -14.54
CA VAL A 509 12.89 -13.62 -15.93
C VAL A 509 14.41 -13.78 -15.90
N PHE A 510 14.88 -15.02 -15.79
CA PHE A 510 16.28 -15.33 -16.07
C PHE A 510 16.41 -15.66 -17.56
N ASP A 511 17.54 -15.30 -18.15
CA ASP A 511 18.00 -15.98 -19.36
C ASP A 511 18.38 -17.41 -18.95
N ASN A 512 17.92 -18.45 -19.66
CA ASN A 512 18.12 -19.86 -19.26
C ASN A 512 19.60 -20.21 -19.01
N ASN A 513 20.53 -19.43 -19.59
CA ASN A 513 21.97 -19.57 -19.46
C ASN A 513 22.55 -19.04 -18.13
N GLN A 514 21.75 -18.44 -17.25
CA GLN A 514 22.19 -17.95 -15.93
C GLN A 514 21.77 -18.86 -14.78
N LEU A 515 21.16 -20.01 -15.08
CA LEU A 515 20.96 -21.06 -14.09
C LEU A 515 22.33 -21.64 -13.71
N PRO A 516 22.61 -21.93 -12.43
CA PRO A 516 23.73 -22.79 -12.10
C PRO A 516 23.49 -24.15 -12.78
N ASP A 517 24.30 -24.44 -13.80
CA ASP A 517 24.22 -25.68 -14.55
C ASP A 517 24.78 -26.79 -13.67
N TRP A 518 23.88 -27.56 -13.06
CA TRP A 518 24.23 -28.75 -12.28
C TRP A 518 24.29 -30.01 -13.15
N ARG A 519 24.21 -29.90 -14.48
CA ARG A 519 24.24 -31.06 -15.38
C ARG A 519 25.62 -31.74 -15.51
N ASP A 520 26.68 -31.19 -14.91
CA ASP A 520 28.04 -31.72 -15.07
C ASP A 520 28.57 -32.60 -13.93
N GLU A 521 27.74 -33.06 -12.98
CA GLU A 521 28.19 -34.04 -11.95
C GLU A 521 27.70 -35.48 -12.11
N ASN A 522 27.01 -35.83 -13.19
CA ASN A 522 26.84 -37.23 -13.58
C ASN A 522 26.76 -37.34 -15.11
N PRO A 523 27.79 -37.86 -15.80
CA PRO A 523 27.64 -38.16 -17.22
C PRO A 523 26.53 -39.22 -17.37
N GLU A 524 25.45 -38.87 -18.07
CA GLU A 524 24.44 -39.85 -18.45
C GLU A 524 25.13 -40.99 -19.23
N PRO A 525 24.87 -42.26 -18.90
CA PRO A 525 25.38 -43.36 -19.71
C PRO A 525 24.75 -43.25 -21.10
N SER A 526 25.58 -43.08 -22.12
CA SER A 526 25.12 -42.99 -23.51
C SER A 526 24.39 -44.27 -23.91
N LEU A 527 23.22 -44.10 -24.53
CA LEU A 527 22.32 -45.14 -25.05
C LEU A 527 22.98 -46.15 -26.00
N ASP A 528 24.19 -45.86 -26.51
CA ASP A 528 24.94 -46.74 -27.39
C ASP A 528 25.67 -47.88 -26.64
N VAL A 529 25.93 -47.73 -25.34
CA VAL A 529 26.63 -48.76 -24.53
C VAL A 529 25.70 -49.93 -24.16
N ASP A 530 24.40 -49.68 -24.02
CA ASP A 530 23.42 -50.71 -23.66
C ASP A 530 23.02 -51.63 -24.84
N LEU A 531 23.12 -51.14 -26.08
CA LEU A 531 22.83 -51.93 -27.28
C LEU A 531 23.94 -52.95 -27.62
N GLU A 532 25.21 -52.62 -27.36
CA GLU A 532 26.35 -53.52 -27.48
C GLU A 532 26.35 -54.59 -26.37
N ARG A 533 25.93 -54.21 -25.15
CA ARG A 533 25.83 -55.11 -23.99
C ARG A 533 24.69 -56.13 -24.14
N GLN A 534 23.55 -55.73 -24.70
CA GLN A 534 22.44 -56.64 -24.98
C GLN A 534 22.73 -57.62 -26.12
N LYS A 535 23.52 -57.23 -27.14
CA LYS A 535 23.95 -58.13 -28.21
C LYS A 535 24.98 -59.17 -27.75
N SER A 536 25.84 -58.82 -26.81
CA SER A 536 26.84 -59.74 -26.24
C SER A 536 26.24 -60.74 -25.24
N GLU A 537 25.20 -60.36 -24.50
CA GLU A 537 24.48 -61.26 -23.57
C GLU A 537 23.55 -62.25 -24.31
N ALA A 538 22.97 -61.87 -25.45
CA ALA A 538 22.12 -62.75 -26.26
C ALA A 538 22.87 -63.90 -26.97
N ALA A 539 24.20 -63.81 -27.11
CA ALA A 539 25.02 -64.85 -27.72
C ALA A 539 25.39 -66.02 -26.78
N LEU A 540 25.13 -65.89 -25.47
CA LEU A 540 25.62 -66.81 -24.43
C LEU A 540 24.58 -67.80 -23.88
N SER A 541 23.33 -67.80 -24.34
CA SER A 541 22.27 -68.69 -23.83
C SER A 541 21.66 -69.59 -24.91
N ALA A 542 22.28 -70.74 -25.15
CA ALA A 542 21.65 -71.91 -25.81
C ALA A 542 21.12 -72.91 -24.74
N PRO A 543 20.12 -73.77 -25.05
CA PRO A 543 19.20 -74.31 -24.03
C PRO A 543 19.66 -75.65 -23.42
N ARG A 544 19.35 -75.89 -22.14
CA ARG A 544 19.29 -77.24 -21.54
C ARG A 544 18.00 -77.49 -20.74
N THR A 545 17.55 -78.72 -20.90
CA THR A 545 16.32 -79.47 -20.59
C THR A 545 15.71 -79.39 -19.16
N PRO A 546 14.45 -79.87 -18.97
CA PRO A 546 13.61 -79.57 -17.81
C PRO A 546 13.51 -80.70 -16.77
N ARG A 547 13.24 -80.37 -15.49
CA ARG A 547 12.65 -81.32 -14.51
C ARG A 547 11.93 -80.65 -13.32
N THR A 548 10.59 -80.81 -13.32
CA THR A 548 9.57 -81.03 -12.26
C THR A 548 9.54 -80.30 -10.89
N PRO A 549 8.33 -80.14 -10.28
CA PRO A 549 8.02 -79.08 -9.30
C PRO A 549 7.71 -79.56 -7.87
N ARG A 550 7.80 -78.69 -6.84
CA ARG A 550 7.02 -78.86 -5.59
C ARG A 550 6.93 -77.61 -4.66
N ASN A 551 5.69 -77.12 -4.54
CA ASN A 551 4.90 -76.78 -3.33
C ASN A 551 5.29 -75.73 -2.25
N ARG A 552 4.27 -74.86 -1.99
CA ARG A 552 3.75 -74.31 -0.68
C ARG A 552 4.66 -73.35 0.10
N SER A 553 4.19 -72.32 0.83
CA SER A 553 2.87 -71.85 1.27
C SER A 553 2.96 -70.41 1.85
N ARG A 554 1.82 -69.70 1.87
CA ARG A 554 1.57 -68.37 2.48
C ARG A 554 1.80 -68.32 4.00
N SER A 555 2.13 -67.14 4.53
CA SER A 555 1.64 -66.66 5.85
C SER A 555 1.61 -65.12 5.95
N ARG A 556 0.72 -64.61 6.81
CA ARG A 556 0.19 -63.24 6.97
C ARG A 556 0.75 -62.51 8.22
N SER A 557 0.49 -61.19 8.28
CA SER A 557 0.27 -60.31 9.47
C SER A 557 1.53 -59.76 10.18
N THR A 558 1.56 -58.63 10.90
CA THR A 558 0.57 -57.66 11.42
C THR A 558 1.28 -56.34 11.84
N ILE A 559 0.51 -55.25 12.00
CA ILE A 559 0.89 -53.91 12.53
C ILE A 559 0.90 -53.90 14.08
N ARG A 560 1.75 -53.09 14.74
CA ARG A 560 1.62 -52.75 16.19
C ARG A 560 2.14 -51.33 16.53
N PHE A 561 1.33 -50.58 17.29
CA PHE A 561 1.61 -49.27 17.94
C PHE A 561 2.46 -49.43 19.22
N MET A 562 3.25 -48.42 19.59
CA MET A 562 4.03 -48.35 20.85
C MET A 562 3.40 -47.37 21.86
N ASP A 563 3.32 -47.82 23.11
CA ASP A 563 3.12 -47.02 24.32
C ASP A 563 4.36 -47.19 25.23
N ARG A 564 4.79 -46.16 25.94
CA ARG A 564 6.02 -46.15 26.77
C ARG A 564 5.75 -45.56 28.16
N ARG A 565 5.88 -46.39 29.19
CA ARG A 565 6.25 -45.98 30.56
C ARG A 565 7.18 -47.01 31.22
N GLY A 566 8.26 -46.51 31.83
CA GLY A 566 8.75 -46.94 33.15
C GLY A 566 9.88 -47.97 33.24
N ALA A 567 11.08 -47.52 33.62
CA ALA A 567 12.08 -48.18 34.49
C ALA A 567 13.10 -47.09 34.92
N ASN A 568 13.40 -46.69 36.16
CA ASN A 568 13.58 -47.24 37.52
C ASN A 568 15.07 -47.39 37.93
N ALA A 569 15.37 -46.92 39.16
CA ALA A 569 16.56 -47.12 40.05
C ALA A 569 17.94 -46.55 39.63
N GLY A 570 18.85 -46.07 40.51
CA GLY A 570 18.97 -45.94 41.98
C GLY A 570 20.26 -45.12 42.31
N MET A 571 20.28 -44.26 43.35
CA MET A 571 20.75 -44.49 44.74
C MET A 571 22.25 -44.21 44.98
N GLY A 572 22.58 -43.34 45.95
CA GLY A 572 23.95 -43.19 46.48
C GLY A 572 24.25 -41.90 47.27
N MET A 573 23.87 -41.90 48.57
CA MET A 573 24.26 -41.04 49.71
C MET A 573 24.11 -39.52 49.66
#